data_AF-A0A7S3GUJ1-F1
#
_entry.id   AF-A0A7S3GUJ1-F1
#
_cell.length_a   1.000
_cell.length_b   1.000
_cell.length_c   1.000
_cell.angle_alpha   90.00
_cell.angle_beta   90.00
_cell.angle_gamma   90.00
#
_symmetry.space_group_name_H-M   'P 1'
#
loop_
_entity.id
_entity.type
_entity.pdbx_description
1 polymer ?
#
loop_
_entity_poly.entity_id
_entity_poly.type
_entity_poly.pdbx_seq_one_letter_code
_entity_poly.pdbx_strand_id
1 'polypeptide(L)'
;MSGSNSKGVYVAEGCNYGKVEIEDGQVILNSVYSEKRIFDFKLDTVALCVVPANNRDDVEVQFLETEKDKHTHEDSLVQMTFHFPTGQDDEDEEEEGSAAEVFQRKVMNTGIIRSITGDIIAEFSKEQGNFVTPRGKYAIQMTSTYLHMQGAQYAYKIKYEDINSLFLLPKSDGGRMAFVISLEKPIRQGNQKYQNLVLETHKVETTMRLNLTEEEINNTYDGQLAAEMTMPMSSLIAKIFKV
;
A
#
# COMPACT_ATOMS: atom_id res chain seq x y z
N MET A 1 -14.18 8.10 -50.25
CA MET A 1 -14.62 8.67 -48.96
C MET A 1 -15.54 7.67 -48.29
N SER A 2 -15.00 6.87 -47.38
CA SER A 2 -15.78 6.08 -46.43
C SER A 2 -15.07 6.23 -45.09
N GLY A 3 -15.49 7.23 -44.32
CA GLY A 3 -15.02 7.40 -42.95
C GLY A 3 -15.50 6.20 -42.15
N SER A 4 -14.57 5.36 -41.71
CA SER A 4 -14.84 4.36 -40.69
C SER A 4 -15.20 5.11 -39.42
N ASN A 5 -16.49 5.10 -39.08
CA ASN A 5 -16.99 5.57 -37.80
C ASN A 5 -16.25 4.80 -36.69
N SER A 6 -15.35 5.47 -35.98
CA SER A 6 -14.78 4.98 -34.73
C SER A 6 -15.91 4.96 -33.69
N LYS A 7 -16.67 3.87 -33.65
CA LYS A 7 -17.61 3.59 -32.54
C LYS A 7 -16.77 3.60 -31.26
N GLY A 8 -17.06 4.54 -30.37
CA GLY A 8 -16.24 4.80 -29.18
C GLY A 8 -15.96 3.55 -28.36
N VAL A 9 -14.69 3.38 -28.01
CA VAL A 9 -14.17 2.31 -27.12
C VAL A 9 -14.81 2.39 -25.74
N TYR A 10 -15.24 3.59 -25.33
CA TYR A 10 -15.77 3.86 -24.00
C TYR A 10 -17.30 4.03 -23.94
N VAL A 11 -17.86 3.72 -22.78
CA VAL A 11 -19.28 3.95 -22.42
C VAL A 11 -19.54 5.43 -22.18
N ALA A 12 -20.71 5.94 -22.61
CA ALA A 12 -21.17 7.31 -22.34
C ALA A 12 -22.43 7.37 -21.46
N GLU A 13 -22.93 6.20 -21.02
CA GLU A 13 -24.25 6.03 -20.39
C GLU A 13 -24.23 6.15 -18.86
N GLY A 14 -23.06 6.47 -18.26
CA GLY A 14 -22.93 6.60 -16.80
C GLY A 14 -23.07 5.27 -16.04
N CYS A 15 -22.47 4.20 -16.58
CA CYS A 15 -22.46 2.89 -15.94
C CYS A 15 -21.24 2.75 -14.99
N ASN A 16 -21.44 2.17 -13.81
CA ASN A 16 -20.41 1.94 -12.80
C ASN A 16 -20.30 0.47 -12.35
N TYR A 17 -20.89 -0.45 -13.12
CA TYR A 17 -20.88 -1.89 -12.85
C TYR A 17 -20.46 -2.65 -14.11
N GLY A 18 -19.60 -3.65 -13.94
CA GLY A 18 -18.91 -4.30 -15.03
C GLY A 18 -18.06 -5.48 -14.61
N LYS A 19 -17.40 -6.09 -15.59
CA LYS A 19 -16.36 -7.11 -15.38
C LYS A 19 -14.99 -6.45 -15.40
N VAL A 20 -14.17 -6.74 -14.39
CA VAL A 20 -12.79 -6.23 -14.32
C VAL A 20 -11.82 -7.28 -14.85
N GLU A 21 -10.90 -6.86 -15.70
CA GLU A 21 -9.90 -7.72 -16.33
C GLU A 21 -8.53 -7.02 -16.30
N ILE A 22 -7.46 -7.83 -16.33
CA ILE A 22 -6.08 -7.33 -16.39
C ILE A 22 -5.49 -7.78 -17.72
N GLU A 23 -5.16 -6.82 -18.59
CA GLU A 23 -4.57 -7.08 -19.91
C GLU A 23 -3.41 -6.11 -20.14
N ASP A 24 -2.28 -6.61 -20.65
CA ASP A 24 -1.11 -5.79 -21.03
C ASP A 24 -0.69 -4.75 -19.97
N GLY A 25 -0.71 -5.15 -18.69
CA GLY A 25 -0.35 -4.28 -17.57
C GLY A 25 -1.35 -3.17 -17.26
N GLN A 26 -2.60 -3.29 -17.73
CA GLN A 26 -3.70 -2.38 -17.46
C GLN A 26 -4.82 -3.11 -16.74
N VAL A 27 -5.50 -2.41 -15.84
CA VAL A 27 -6.80 -2.81 -15.30
C VAL A 27 -7.87 -2.19 -16.18
N ILE A 28 -8.80 -3.00 -16.66
CA ILE A 28 -9.88 -2.60 -17.55
C ILE A 28 -11.20 -2.99 -16.91
N LEU A 29 -12.13 -2.04 -16.78
CA LEU A 29 -13.51 -2.32 -16.38
C LEU A 29 -14.42 -2.24 -17.61
N ASN A 30 -15.04 -3.35 -18.00
CA ASN A 30 -15.95 -3.45 -19.14
C ASN A 30 -17.41 -3.51 -18.68
N SER A 31 -18.29 -2.75 -19.33
CA SER A 31 -19.73 -2.80 -19.03
C SER A 31 -20.33 -4.11 -19.51
N VAL A 32 -21.08 -4.79 -18.63
CA VAL A 32 -21.78 -6.03 -19.00
C VAL A 32 -22.95 -5.81 -19.98
N TYR A 33 -23.41 -4.57 -20.16
CA TYR A 33 -24.56 -4.27 -21.03
C TYR A 33 -24.13 -3.97 -22.47
N SER A 34 -23.01 -3.26 -22.63
CA SER A 34 -22.57 -2.76 -23.94
C SER A 34 -21.26 -3.40 -24.41
N GLU A 35 -20.60 -4.19 -23.55
CA GLU A 35 -19.26 -4.76 -23.76
C GLU A 35 -18.19 -3.70 -24.09
N LYS A 36 -18.50 -2.41 -23.86
CA LYS A 36 -17.57 -1.31 -24.01
C LYS A 36 -16.87 -1.03 -22.69
N ARG A 37 -15.71 -0.40 -22.81
CA ARG A 37 -14.89 -0.02 -21.66
C ARG A 37 -15.56 1.10 -20.86
N ILE A 38 -15.69 0.93 -19.55
CA ILE A 38 -16.10 2.01 -18.65
C ILE A 38 -14.88 2.90 -18.39
N PHE A 39 -13.79 2.31 -17.91
CA PHE A 39 -12.49 2.95 -17.77
C PHE A 39 -11.37 1.92 -17.78
N ASP A 40 -10.14 2.41 -17.89
CA ASP A 40 -8.92 1.66 -17.62
C ASP A 40 -7.88 2.54 -16.91
N PHE A 41 -6.92 1.89 -16.28
CA PHE A 41 -5.69 2.54 -15.85
C PHE A 41 -4.52 1.56 -15.95
N LYS A 42 -3.33 2.10 -16.13
CA LYS A 42 -2.10 1.31 -16.15
C LYS A 42 -1.65 0.97 -14.74
N LEU A 43 -1.22 -0.26 -14.53
CA LEU A 43 -0.65 -0.72 -13.26
C LEU A 43 0.65 0.01 -12.89
N ASP A 44 1.35 0.59 -13.87
CA ASP A 44 2.54 1.41 -13.62
C ASP A 44 2.24 2.76 -12.95
N THR A 45 0.97 3.16 -12.91
CA THR A 45 0.51 4.35 -12.18
C THR A 45 0.07 4.03 -10.75
N VAL A 46 0.02 2.75 -10.37
CA VAL A 46 -0.49 2.30 -9.07
C VAL A 46 0.62 2.28 -8.03
N ALA A 47 0.37 2.92 -6.89
CA ALA A 47 1.26 2.98 -5.75
C ALA A 47 1.01 1.86 -4.72
N LEU A 48 -0.26 1.44 -4.57
CA LEU A 48 -0.68 0.44 -3.59
C LEU A 48 -2.00 -0.22 -4.05
N CYS A 49 -2.15 -1.52 -3.83
CA CYS A 49 -3.37 -2.27 -4.08
C CYS A 49 -3.65 -3.21 -2.90
N VAL A 50 -4.70 -2.94 -2.13
CA VAL A 50 -4.98 -3.60 -0.86
C VAL A 50 -6.46 -3.95 -0.70
N VAL A 51 -6.72 -5.07 -0.03
CA VAL A 51 -8.05 -5.43 0.48
C VAL A 51 -8.14 -4.97 1.94
N PRO A 52 -9.09 -4.08 2.30
CA PRO A 52 -9.31 -3.70 3.69
C PRO A 52 -9.69 -4.93 4.54
N ALA A 53 -9.03 -5.13 5.68
CA ALA A 53 -9.24 -6.34 6.48
C ALA A 53 -10.66 -6.44 7.08
N ASN A 54 -11.39 -5.32 7.17
CA ASN A 54 -12.76 -5.28 7.64
C ASN A 54 -13.82 -5.36 6.53
N ASN A 55 -13.41 -5.21 5.27
CA ASN A 55 -14.29 -5.33 4.12
C ASN A 55 -13.55 -6.09 3.03
N ARG A 56 -13.71 -7.42 3.05
CA ARG A 56 -13.06 -8.34 2.11
C ARG A 56 -13.72 -8.34 0.73
N ASP A 57 -14.74 -7.51 0.53
CA ASP A 57 -15.41 -7.34 -0.76
C ASP A 57 -14.89 -6.12 -1.51
N ASP A 58 -14.02 -5.31 -0.90
CA ASP A 58 -13.48 -4.11 -1.52
C ASP A 58 -11.99 -4.27 -1.85
N VAL A 59 -11.57 -3.65 -2.97
CA VAL A 59 -10.17 -3.46 -3.32
C VAL A 59 -9.90 -1.97 -3.43
N GLU A 60 -9.00 -1.46 -2.60
CA GLU A 60 -8.51 -0.09 -2.67
C GLU A 60 -7.24 -0.02 -3.50
N VAL A 61 -7.25 0.86 -4.51
CA VAL A 61 -6.13 1.15 -5.40
C VAL A 61 -5.72 2.60 -5.17
N GLN A 62 -4.50 2.82 -4.68
CA GLN A 62 -3.92 4.16 -4.53
C GLN A 62 -2.95 4.41 -5.69
N PHE A 63 -2.98 5.61 -6.25
CA PHE A 63 -2.17 6.00 -7.41
C PHE A 63 -0.91 6.76 -6.99
N LEU A 64 0.11 6.75 -7.85
CA LEU A 64 1.35 7.48 -7.64
C LEU A 64 1.11 8.99 -7.77
N GLU A 65 1.35 9.73 -6.69
CA GLU A 65 1.40 11.19 -6.74
C GLU A 65 2.80 11.65 -7.16
N THR A 66 2.89 12.40 -8.27
CA THR A 66 4.12 12.97 -8.80
C THR A 66 4.32 14.43 -8.36
N GLU A 67 5.56 14.93 -8.42
CA GLU A 67 5.83 16.36 -8.16
C GLU A 67 5.09 17.28 -9.16
N LYS A 68 4.78 16.80 -10.37
CA LYS A 68 3.98 17.55 -11.32
C LYS A 68 2.56 17.77 -10.79
N ASP A 69 1.95 16.74 -10.21
CA ASP A 69 0.60 16.83 -9.61
C ASP A 69 0.53 17.86 -8.48
N LYS A 70 1.64 18.11 -7.78
CA LYS A 70 1.71 19.11 -6.70
C LYS A 70 1.80 20.55 -7.22
N HIS A 71 2.23 20.74 -8.46
CA HIS A 71 2.48 22.07 -9.05
C HIS A 71 1.48 22.45 -10.14
N THR A 72 0.73 21.48 -10.66
CA THR A 72 -0.42 21.72 -11.52
C THR A 72 -1.64 21.98 -10.65
N HIS A 73 -2.35 23.08 -10.86
CA HIS A 73 -3.66 23.32 -10.24
C HIS A 73 -4.78 22.48 -10.89
N GLU A 74 -4.46 21.22 -11.22
CA GLU A 74 -5.33 20.28 -11.91
C GLU A 74 -5.81 19.20 -10.94
N ASP A 75 -6.97 18.60 -11.24
CA ASP A 75 -7.49 17.49 -10.46
C ASP A 75 -6.74 16.20 -10.83
N SER A 76 -6.13 15.54 -9.83
CA SER A 76 -5.45 14.25 -9.99
C SER A 76 -6.20 13.13 -9.26
N LEU A 77 -6.29 11.96 -9.90
CA LEU A 77 -6.84 10.75 -9.27
C LEU A 77 -5.85 10.22 -8.23
N VAL A 78 -6.27 10.16 -6.96
CA VAL A 78 -5.42 9.71 -5.84
C VAL A 78 -5.75 8.28 -5.43
N GLN A 79 -7.04 7.93 -5.42
CA GLN A 79 -7.51 6.63 -4.93
C GLN A 79 -8.80 6.22 -5.63
N MET A 80 -8.95 4.92 -5.85
CA MET A 80 -10.18 4.28 -6.30
C MET A 80 -10.48 3.06 -5.44
N THR A 81 -11.75 2.78 -5.18
CA THR A 81 -12.19 1.57 -4.50
C THR A 81 -13.16 0.81 -5.39
N PHE A 82 -12.86 -0.47 -5.62
CA PHE A 82 -13.72 -1.40 -6.32
C PHE A 82 -14.49 -2.24 -5.31
N HIS A 83 -15.79 -2.43 -5.54
CA HIS A 83 -16.60 -3.35 -4.77
C HIS A 83 -16.89 -4.60 -5.60
N PHE A 84 -16.68 -5.77 -5.02
CA PHE A 84 -16.91 -7.09 -5.58
C PHE A 84 -18.12 -7.71 -4.86
N PRO A 85 -19.30 -7.78 -5.51
CA PRO A 85 -20.52 -8.30 -4.88
C PRO A 85 -20.38 -9.75 -4.42
N THR A 86 -20.90 -10.07 -3.24
CA THR A 86 -20.95 -11.45 -2.72
C THR A 86 -22.07 -12.25 -3.40
N GLY A 87 -21.76 -13.48 -3.83
CA GLY A 87 -22.75 -14.45 -4.31
C GLY A 87 -23.13 -14.37 -5.80
N GLN A 88 -22.30 -13.73 -6.64
CA GLN A 88 -22.28 -14.08 -8.07
C GLN A 88 -21.41 -15.32 -8.24
N ASP A 89 -21.81 -16.25 -9.13
CA ASP A 89 -21.09 -17.48 -9.43
C ASP A 89 -19.63 -17.14 -9.80
N ASP A 90 -18.74 -17.25 -8.82
CA ASP A 90 -17.30 -17.17 -9.06
C ASP A 90 -16.96 -18.41 -9.89
N GLU A 91 -16.86 -18.26 -11.21
CA GLU A 91 -16.41 -19.35 -12.10
C GLU A 91 -15.00 -19.88 -11.71
N ASP A 92 -14.31 -19.17 -10.80
CA ASP A 92 -13.06 -19.51 -10.15
C ASP A 92 -13.26 -20.00 -8.68
N GLU A 93 -14.28 -20.83 -8.38
CA GLU A 93 -14.49 -21.47 -7.06
C GLU A 93 -13.25 -22.24 -6.52
N GLU A 94 -12.26 -22.51 -7.38
CA GLU A 94 -11.00 -23.16 -7.03
C GLU A 94 -9.96 -22.21 -6.38
N GLU A 95 -10.10 -20.88 -6.53
CA GLU A 95 -9.16 -19.93 -5.92
C GLU A 95 -9.55 -19.58 -4.47
N GLU A 96 -8.63 -19.80 -3.52
CA GLU A 96 -8.85 -19.43 -2.12
C GLU A 96 -9.00 -17.91 -1.96
N GLY A 97 -10.10 -17.45 -1.34
CA GLY A 97 -10.33 -16.05 -0.95
C GLY A 97 -11.64 -15.47 -1.51
N SER A 98 -11.93 -14.20 -1.20
CA SER A 98 -13.01 -13.46 -1.87
C SER A 98 -12.59 -13.03 -3.29
N ALA A 99 -13.55 -12.71 -4.16
CA ALA A 99 -13.27 -12.18 -5.50
C ALA A 99 -12.36 -10.93 -5.48
N ALA A 100 -12.50 -10.08 -4.46
CA ALA A 100 -11.60 -8.93 -4.23
C ALA A 100 -10.16 -9.37 -3.91
N GLU A 101 -9.97 -10.39 -3.07
CA GLU A 101 -8.64 -10.94 -2.75
C GLU A 101 -8.00 -11.63 -3.94
N VAL A 102 -8.79 -12.36 -4.73
CA VAL A 102 -8.36 -12.95 -6.00
C VAL A 102 -7.90 -11.87 -6.97
N PHE A 103 -8.69 -10.81 -7.14
CA PHE A 103 -8.31 -9.67 -7.99
C PHE A 103 -7.04 -8.98 -7.50
N GLN A 104 -6.94 -8.69 -6.20
CA GLN A 104 -5.76 -8.08 -5.61
C GLN A 104 -4.51 -8.94 -5.85
N ARG A 105 -4.63 -10.26 -5.68
CA ARG A 105 -3.55 -11.20 -5.95
C ARG A 105 -3.15 -11.21 -7.43
N LYS A 106 -4.13 -11.25 -8.35
CA LYS A 106 -3.90 -11.15 -9.80
C LYS A 106 -3.14 -9.86 -10.14
N VAL A 107 -3.51 -8.71 -9.56
CA VAL A 107 -2.80 -7.43 -9.70
C VAL A 107 -1.36 -7.52 -9.17
N MET A 108 -1.17 -8.02 -7.95
CA MET A 108 0.17 -8.11 -7.34
C MET A 108 1.09 -9.08 -8.10
N ASN A 109 0.56 -10.19 -8.62
CA ASN A 109 1.29 -11.19 -9.37
C ASN A 109 1.80 -10.69 -10.73
N THR A 110 1.27 -9.59 -11.26
CA THR A 110 1.85 -8.94 -12.45
C THR A 110 3.29 -8.46 -12.21
N GLY A 111 3.68 -8.23 -10.95
CA GLY A 111 4.98 -7.71 -10.58
C GLY A 111 5.21 -6.24 -10.94
N ILE A 112 4.29 -5.58 -11.65
CA ILE A 112 4.45 -4.20 -12.11
C ILE A 112 4.54 -3.23 -10.93
N ILE A 113 3.59 -3.31 -10.00
CA ILE A 113 3.60 -2.48 -8.78
C ILE A 113 4.92 -2.69 -8.03
N ARG A 114 5.28 -3.96 -7.77
CA ARG A 114 6.52 -4.33 -7.06
C ARG A 114 7.77 -3.78 -7.76
N SER A 115 7.83 -3.81 -9.10
CA SER A 115 8.97 -3.29 -9.86
C SER A 115 9.18 -1.78 -9.71
N ILE A 116 8.12 -1.04 -9.38
CA ILE A 116 8.15 0.42 -9.21
C ILE A 116 8.35 0.79 -7.74
N THR A 117 7.69 0.07 -6.84
CA THR A 117 7.67 0.38 -5.41
C THR A 117 8.84 -0.26 -4.66
N GLY A 118 9.45 -1.29 -5.23
CA GLY A 118 10.49 -2.09 -4.60
C GLY A 118 9.93 -3.23 -3.75
N ASP A 119 10.85 -4.06 -3.28
CA ASP A 119 10.55 -5.26 -2.51
C ASP A 119 10.35 -4.93 -1.02
N ILE A 120 9.52 -5.73 -0.36
CA ILE A 120 9.39 -5.69 1.10
C ILE A 120 10.67 -6.26 1.69
N ILE A 121 11.36 -5.44 2.47
CA ILE A 121 12.60 -5.75 3.19
C ILE A 121 12.28 -6.36 4.55
N ALA A 122 11.28 -5.81 5.24
CA ALA A 122 10.90 -6.22 6.57
C ALA A 122 9.39 -6.08 6.77
N GLU A 123 8.83 -7.00 7.55
CA GLU A 123 7.42 -7.00 7.92
C GLU A 123 7.28 -7.18 9.43
N PHE A 124 6.49 -6.31 10.04
CA PHE A 124 6.11 -6.38 11.44
C PHE A 124 4.60 -6.61 11.54
N SER A 125 4.21 -7.65 12.26
CA SER A 125 2.80 -7.98 12.46
C SER A 125 2.11 -6.94 13.35
N LYS A 126 0.79 -6.79 13.18
CA LYS A 126 -0.03 -5.84 13.96
C LYS A 126 -0.03 -6.14 15.46
N GLU A 127 0.33 -7.35 15.87
CA GLU A 127 0.42 -7.78 17.25
C GLU A 127 1.66 -7.20 17.96
N GLN A 128 2.74 -6.90 17.22
CA GLN A 128 4.03 -6.49 17.78
C GLN A 128 4.04 -5.08 18.35
N GLY A 129 3.09 -4.23 17.97
CA GLY A 129 3.03 -2.83 18.41
C GLY A 129 1.62 -2.28 18.56
N ASN A 130 1.51 -1.16 19.27
CA ASN A 130 0.25 -0.43 19.44
C ASN A 130 0.42 1.02 18.99
N PHE A 131 -0.26 1.42 17.92
CA PHE A 131 -0.29 2.83 17.56
C PHE A 131 -1.25 3.56 18.49
N VAL A 132 -0.71 4.56 19.19
CA VAL A 132 -1.47 5.54 19.98
C VAL A 132 -2.04 6.60 19.04
N THR A 133 -1.35 6.91 17.95
CA THR A 133 -1.77 7.91 16.96
C THR A 133 -1.29 7.52 15.56
N PRO A 134 -2.19 7.41 14.56
CA PRO A 134 -3.63 7.18 14.71
C PRO A 134 -3.89 5.95 15.58
N ARG A 135 -4.91 5.99 16.44
CA ARG A 135 -5.14 4.89 17.39
C ARG A 135 -5.51 3.61 16.62
N GLY A 136 -4.75 2.54 16.82
CA GLY A 136 -5.05 1.27 16.18
C GLY A 136 -3.92 0.24 16.20
N LYS A 137 -4.23 -0.90 15.60
CA LYS A 137 -3.30 -1.99 15.33
C LYS A 137 -2.98 -1.97 13.84
N TYR A 138 -1.70 -1.85 13.51
CA TYR A 138 -1.23 -1.77 12.13
C TYR A 138 -0.07 -2.75 11.95
N ALA A 139 -0.12 -3.55 10.90
CA ALA A 139 1.06 -4.21 10.39
C ALA A 139 1.92 -3.15 9.68
N ILE A 140 3.24 -3.31 9.75
CA ILE A 140 4.20 -2.39 9.13
C ILE A 140 5.03 -3.20 8.13
N GLN A 141 5.01 -2.81 6.86
CA GLN A 141 5.92 -3.33 5.86
C GLN A 141 6.88 -2.22 5.44
N MET A 142 8.16 -2.52 5.35
CA MET A 142 9.19 -1.56 4.95
C MET A 142 9.78 -2.00 3.62
N THR A 143 9.86 -1.07 2.67
CA THR A 143 10.56 -1.25 1.40
C THR A 143 11.79 -0.35 1.37
N SER A 144 12.48 -0.26 0.24
CA SER A 144 13.61 0.66 0.07
C SER A 144 13.19 2.14 0.00
N THR A 145 11.92 2.45 -0.30
CA THR A 145 11.48 3.83 -0.55
C THR A 145 10.34 4.32 0.33
N TYR A 146 9.59 3.41 0.95
CA TYR A 146 8.44 3.76 1.80
C TYR A 146 8.18 2.73 2.89
N LEU A 147 7.46 3.18 3.90
CA LEU A 147 6.82 2.39 4.95
C LEU A 147 5.33 2.28 4.66
N HIS A 148 4.81 1.06 4.66
CA HIS A 148 3.40 0.76 4.54
C HIS A 148 2.82 0.40 5.91
N MET A 149 1.77 1.11 6.34
CA MET A 149 0.98 0.79 7.53
C MET A 149 -0.37 0.23 7.13
N GLN A 150 -0.57 -1.08 7.32
CA GLN A 150 -1.83 -1.75 7.04
C GLN A 150 -2.63 -1.96 8.34
N GLY A 151 -3.72 -1.21 8.47
CA GLY A 151 -4.69 -1.37 9.55
C GLY A 151 -5.87 -2.24 9.14
N ALA A 152 -6.87 -2.33 10.04
CA ALA A 152 -8.10 -3.03 9.71
C ALA A 152 -8.92 -2.30 8.63
N GLN A 153 -8.95 -0.97 8.71
CA GLN A 153 -9.82 -0.08 7.92
C GLN A 153 -9.04 0.80 6.95
N TYR A 154 -7.81 1.14 7.30
CA TYR A 154 -7.01 2.13 6.60
C TYR A 154 -5.64 1.55 6.28
N ALA A 155 -5.15 1.87 5.09
CA ALA A 155 -3.81 1.55 4.63
C ALA A 155 -3.08 2.86 4.30
N TYR A 156 -1.87 3.03 4.80
CA TYR A 156 -1.09 4.24 4.57
C TYR A 156 0.25 3.90 3.94
N LYS A 157 0.52 4.47 2.77
CA LYS A 157 1.86 4.49 2.17
C LYS A 157 2.58 5.77 2.57
N ILE A 158 3.63 5.65 3.38
CA ILE A 158 4.42 6.77 3.89
C ILE A 158 5.79 6.71 3.24
N LYS A 159 6.05 7.58 2.27
CA LYS A 159 7.37 7.67 1.64
C LYS A 159 8.41 8.13 2.66
N TYR A 160 9.63 7.62 2.57
CA TYR A 160 10.69 8.03 3.50
C TYR A 160 11.04 9.51 3.39
N GLU A 161 10.89 10.10 2.19
CA GLU A 161 11.02 11.55 1.96
C GLU A 161 10.01 12.39 2.76
N ASP A 162 8.87 11.82 3.15
CA ASP A 162 7.85 12.51 3.94
C ASP A 162 8.09 12.35 5.45
N ILE A 163 9.15 11.66 5.90
CA ILE A 163 9.50 11.52 7.31
C ILE A 163 10.55 12.57 7.68
N ASN A 164 10.15 13.53 8.50
CA ASN A 164 11.02 14.62 8.96
C ASN A 164 11.96 14.19 10.09
N SER A 165 11.46 13.41 11.06
CA SER A 165 12.28 13.01 12.21
C SER A 165 11.71 11.81 12.96
N LEU A 166 12.60 11.02 13.55
CA LEU A 166 12.28 9.89 14.41
C LEU A 166 12.71 10.17 15.86
N PHE A 167 11.81 9.97 16.81
CA PHE A 167 12.11 10.08 18.24
C PHE A 167 11.82 8.77 18.95
N LEU A 168 12.71 8.37 19.86
CA LEU A 168 12.50 7.23 20.74
C LEU A 168 12.52 7.72 22.19
N LEU A 169 11.35 7.78 22.81
CA LEU A 169 11.15 8.40 24.13
C LEU A 169 10.80 7.33 25.17
N PRO A 170 11.51 7.24 26.31
CA PRO A 170 11.12 6.34 27.39
C PRO A 170 9.83 6.82 28.05
N LYS A 171 8.90 5.89 28.30
CA LYS A 171 7.70 6.20 29.11
C LYS A 171 8.02 6.11 30.60
N SER A 172 7.22 6.81 31.41
CA SER A 172 7.40 6.89 32.86
C SER A 172 7.25 5.55 33.59
N ASP A 173 6.66 4.55 32.95
CA ASP A 173 6.50 3.19 33.48
C ASP A 173 7.74 2.29 33.28
N GLY A 174 8.80 2.81 32.65
CA GLY A 174 10.13 2.18 32.56
C GLY A 174 10.26 1.04 31.54
N GLY A 175 9.18 0.32 31.25
CA GLY A 175 9.16 -0.83 30.35
C GLY A 175 8.79 -0.53 28.89
N ARG A 176 8.10 0.59 28.65
CA ARG A 176 7.60 0.96 27.32
C ARG A 176 8.32 2.16 26.74
N MET A 177 8.38 2.20 25.41
CA MET A 177 8.93 3.30 24.65
C MET A 177 7.84 3.88 23.74
N ALA A 178 7.82 5.19 23.60
CA ALA A 178 7.07 5.86 22.55
C ALA A 178 8.01 6.13 21.38
N PHE A 179 7.79 5.43 20.28
CA PHE A 179 8.46 5.68 19.01
C PHE A 179 7.60 6.62 18.17
N VAL A 180 8.09 7.84 17.96
CA VAL A 180 7.37 8.91 17.27
C VAL A 180 8.00 9.10 15.89
N ILE A 181 7.18 8.93 14.86
CA ILE A 181 7.52 9.23 13.47
C ILE A 181 6.84 10.56 13.14
N SER A 182 7.63 11.63 13.04
CA SER A 182 7.12 12.93 12.63
C SER A 182 7.22 13.06 11.12
N LEU A 183 6.08 13.31 10.49
CA LEU A 183 5.96 13.47 9.05
C LEU A 183 6.12 14.94 8.69
N GLU A 184 6.59 15.23 7.49
CA GLU A 184 6.47 16.54 6.85
C GLU A 184 5.08 16.68 6.22
N LYS A 185 4.61 15.64 5.52
CA LYS A 185 3.24 15.55 4.99
C LYS A 185 2.38 14.67 5.89
N PRO A 186 1.31 15.20 6.52
CA PRO A 186 0.47 14.39 7.40
C PRO A 186 -0.36 13.38 6.63
N ILE A 187 -0.49 12.16 7.15
CA ILE A 187 -1.50 11.20 6.66
C ILE A 187 -2.90 11.67 7.05
N ARG A 188 -3.90 11.25 6.28
CA ARG A 188 -5.30 11.62 6.49
C ARG A 188 -6.15 10.40 6.80
N GLN A 189 -7.02 10.53 7.78
CA GLN A 189 -8.07 9.57 8.09
C GLN A 189 -9.41 10.31 8.07
N GLY A 190 -10.13 10.20 6.95
CA GLY A 190 -11.26 11.08 6.66
C GLY A 190 -10.83 12.56 6.73
N ASN A 191 -11.48 13.35 7.57
CA ASN A 191 -11.14 14.77 7.75
C ASN A 191 -9.93 15.01 8.67
N GLN A 192 -9.53 14.03 9.48
CA GLN A 192 -8.45 14.20 10.46
C GLN A 192 -7.08 14.03 9.81
N LYS A 193 -6.14 14.92 10.14
CA LYS A 193 -4.73 14.84 9.75
C LYS A 193 -3.87 14.35 10.92
N TYR A 194 -2.90 13.49 10.64
CA TYR A 194 -1.91 13.03 11.61
C TYR A 194 -0.50 13.35 11.13
N GLN A 195 0.09 14.37 11.73
CA GLN A 195 1.49 14.75 11.49
C GLN A 195 2.47 13.83 12.23
N ASN A 196 2.06 13.28 13.37
CA ASN A 196 2.91 12.46 14.21
C ASN A 196 2.27 11.09 14.39
N LEU A 197 2.99 10.05 13.99
CA LEU A 197 2.61 8.67 14.23
C LEU A 197 3.31 8.23 15.52
N VAL A 198 2.55 7.72 16.47
CA VAL A 198 3.08 7.33 17.78
C VAL A 198 2.84 5.85 17.97
N LEU A 199 3.92 5.08 17.88
CA LEU A 199 3.95 3.65 18.12
C LEU A 199 4.46 3.40 19.55
N GLU A 200 3.64 2.76 20.37
CA GLU A 200 4.09 2.23 21.65
C GLU A 200 4.77 0.87 21.42
N THR A 201 6.05 0.78 21.78
CA THR A 201 6.86 -0.43 21.69
C THR A 201 7.40 -0.85 23.05
N HIS A 202 7.97 -2.04 23.09
CA HIS A 202 8.70 -2.57 24.24
C HIS A 202 10.21 -2.52 24.00
N LYS A 203 11.00 -2.59 25.08
CA LYS A 203 12.47 -2.75 25.01
C LYS A 203 12.90 -4.20 24.73
N VAL A 204 11.95 -5.13 24.68
CA VAL A 204 12.22 -6.54 24.41
C VAL A 204 12.73 -6.67 22.98
N GLU A 205 13.86 -7.34 22.83
CA GLU A 205 14.46 -7.60 21.53
C GLU A 205 13.69 -8.69 20.79
N THR A 206 13.62 -8.58 19.47
CA THR A 206 13.05 -9.61 18.61
C THR A 206 13.99 -9.83 17.45
N THR A 207 14.18 -11.10 17.10
CA THR A 207 14.94 -11.51 15.93
C THR A 207 14.06 -11.40 14.70
N MET A 208 14.53 -10.69 13.69
CA MET A 208 13.86 -10.54 12.41
C MET A 208 14.83 -10.85 11.28
N ARG A 209 14.35 -11.63 10.30
CA ARG A 209 15.09 -11.90 9.06
C ARG A 209 14.66 -10.89 8.01
N LEU A 210 15.63 -10.14 7.48
CA LEU A 210 15.39 -9.22 6.37
C LEU A 210 15.30 -10.01 5.07
N ASN A 211 14.37 -9.62 4.22
CA ASN A 211 14.24 -10.13 2.86
C ASN A 211 15.19 -9.37 1.93
N LEU A 212 16.50 -9.58 2.14
CA LEU A 212 17.57 -9.01 1.35
C LEU A 212 18.57 -10.10 0.98
N THR A 213 19.10 -10.03 -0.23
CA THR A 213 20.24 -10.82 -0.68
C THR A 213 21.55 -10.24 -0.15
N GLU A 214 22.61 -11.05 -0.11
CA GLU A 214 23.96 -10.57 0.27
C GLU A 214 24.45 -9.46 -0.68
N GLU A 215 24.07 -9.52 -1.95
CA GLU A 215 24.41 -8.50 -2.94
C GLU A 215 23.74 -7.16 -2.61
N GLU A 216 22.44 -7.16 -2.32
CA GLU A 216 21.70 -5.95 -1.94
C GLU A 216 22.23 -5.36 -0.63
N ILE A 217 22.54 -6.20 0.36
CA ILE A 217 23.13 -5.77 1.63
C ILE A 217 24.43 -4.99 1.40
N ASN A 218 25.31 -5.51 0.54
CA ASN A 218 26.61 -4.90 0.31
C ASN A 218 26.55 -3.69 -0.63
N ASN A 219 25.78 -3.77 -1.71
CA ASN A 219 25.77 -2.76 -2.78
C ASN A 219 24.80 -1.61 -2.51
N THR A 220 23.66 -1.89 -1.89
CA THR A 220 22.59 -0.90 -1.68
C THR A 220 22.64 -0.31 -0.27
N TYR A 221 23.02 -1.13 0.72
CA TYR A 221 22.98 -0.75 2.14
C TYR A 221 24.38 -0.62 2.77
N ASP A 222 25.45 -0.60 1.97
CA ASP A 222 26.85 -0.48 2.40
C ASP A 222 27.25 -1.46 3.54
N GLY A 223 26.64 -2.65 3.57
CA GLY A 223 26.85 -3.64 4.64
C GLY A 223 26.33 -3.21 6.02
N GLN A 224 25.53 -2.14 6.10
CA GLN A 224 25.00 -1.62 7.36
C GLN A 224 23.82 -2.42 7.91
N LEU A 225 23.16 -3.22 7.06
CA LEU A 225 22.11 -4.17 7.41
C LEU A 225 22.67 -5.60 7.42
N ALA A 226 22.06 -6.48 8.19
CA ALA A 226 22.38 -7.91 8.20
C ALA A 226 21.12 -8.71 7.86
N ALA A 227 21.30 -9.88 7.23
CA ALA A 227 20.18 -10.75 6.86
C ALA A 227 19.31 -11.16 8.07
N GLU A 228 19.90 -11.25 9.26
CA GLU A 228 19.21 -11.48 10.52
C GLU A 228 19.67 -10.45 11.54
N MET A 229 18.72 -9.80 12.22
CA MET A 229 18.98 -8.76 13.21
C MET A 229 18.13 -9.00 14.45
N THR A 230 18.73 -8.88 15.64
CA THR A 230 18.05 -9.01 16.93
C THR A 230 18.13 -7.69 17.67
N MET A 231 17.03 -6.91 17.64
CA MET A 231 16.94 -5.63 18.34
C MET A 231 15.47 -5.34 18.72
N PRO A 232 15.17 -4.32 19.54
CA PRO A 232 13.79 -3.90 19.77
C PRO A 232 13.14 -3.40 18.47
N MET A 233 11.82 -3.61 18.33
CA MET A 233 11.04 -3.24 17.12
C MET A 233 11.30 -1.79 16.66
N SER A 234 11.27 -0.82 17.58
CA SER A 234 11.52 0.59 17.24
C SER A 234 12.95 0.85 16.74
N SER A 235 13.93 0.09 17.24
CA SER A 235 15.31 0.19 16.79
C SER A 235 15.49 -0.47 15.42
N LEU A 236 14.82 -1.60 15.16
CA LEU A 236 14.81 -2.24 13.82
C LEU A 236 14.22 -1.30 12.77
N ILE A 237 13.05 -0.71 13.05
CA ILE A 237 12.41 0.26 12.14
C ILE A 237 13.34 1.46 11.91
N ALA A 238 13.90 2.04 12.96
CA ALA A 238 14.81 3.19 12.82
C ALA A 238 16.09 2.83 12.06
N LYS A 239 16.61 1.62 12.22
CA LYS A 239 17.81 1.15 11.53
C LYS A 239 17.54 0.91 10.04
N ILE A 240 16.43 0.30 9.67
CA ILE A 240 16.04 0.10 8.26
C ILE A 240 15.74 1.44 7.59
N PHE A 241 15.09 2.38 8.29
CA PHE A 241 14.81 3.71 7.75
C PHE A 241 16.08 4.55 7.51
N LYS A 242 17.10 4.40 8.37
CA LYS A 242 18.29 5.26 8.35
C LYS A 242 19.28 4.90 7.23
N VAL A 243 19.28 3.65 6.79
CA VAL A 243 20.22 3.14 5.77
C VAL A 243 19.54 3.24 4.42
#